data_AF-A0A9X7TD55-F1
#
_entry.id   AF-A0A9X7TD55-F1
#
_cell.length_a   1.000
_cell.length_b   1.000
_cell.length_c   1.000
_cell.angle_alpha   90.00
_cell.angle_beta   90.00
_cell.angle_gamma   90.00
#
_symmetry.space_group_name_H-M   'P 1'
#
loop_
_entity.id
_entity.type
_entity.pdbx_description
1 polymer ?
#
loop_
_entity_poly.entity_id
_entity_poly.type
_entity_poly.pdbx_seq_one_letter_code
_entity_poly.pdbx_strand_id
1 'polypeptide(L)'
;MINLDSYVEINIKDMVKIVGCNECYLYKFNLILDYSKFLNFIISGKKTLAIILPSGRSDREVLISISKNIARSKNISLYAFLSDLLREDSFIICYSR
;
A
#
# COMPACT_ATOMS: atom_id res chain seq x y z
N MET A 1 3.02 0.74 -13.26
CA MET A 1 4.24 0.49 -12.48
C MET A 1 4.95 1.81 -12.29
N ILE A 2 5.27 2.19 -11.05
CA ILE A 2 5.97 3.45 -10.74
C ILE A 2 7.40 3.17 -10.23
N ASN A 3 8.31 4.11 -10.44
CA ASN A 3 9.56 4.13 -9.70
C ASN A 3 9.30 4.73 -8.31
N LEU A 4 9.70 4.00 -7.27
CA LEU A 4 9.57 4.39 -5.87
C LEU A 4 10.52 5.52 -5.44
N ASP A 5 11.58 5.81 -6.20
CA ASP A 5 12.67 6.70 -5.80
C ASP A 5 12.25 8.11 -5.35
N SER A 6 11.15 8.62 -5.89
CA SER A 6 10.64 9.98 -5.57
C SER A 6 9.51 9.99 -4.54
N TYR A 7 9.08 8.82 -4.04
CA TYR A 7 7.88 8.69 -3.22
C TYR A 7 8.14 8.05 -1.87
N VAL A 8 9.24 7.33 -1.71
CA VAL A 8 9.55 6.57 -0.50
C VAL A 8 11.03 6.53 -0.22
N GLU A 9 11.36 6.52 1.07
CA GLU A 9 12.69 6.47 1.62
C GLU A 9 13.39 5.16 1.21
N ILE A 10 14.73 5.19 1.12
CA ILE A 10 15.54 4.04 0.65
C ILE A 10 15.28 2.78 1.47
N ASN A 11 15.19 2.89 2.79
CA ASN A 11 14.88 1.77 3.67
C ASN A 11 13.53 1.11 3.35
N ILE A 12 12.49 1.88 3.02
CA ILE A 12 11.19 1.32 2.63
C ILE A 12 11.28 0.61 1.29
N LYS A 13 12.01 1.16 0.32
CA LYS A 13 12.25 0.51 -0.99
C LYS A 13 12.91 -0.85 -0.83
N ASP A 14 13.91 -0.93 0.04
CA ASP A 14 14.62 -2.17 0.32
C ASP A 14 13.72 -3.18 1.03
N MET A 15 12.91 -2.74 1.99
CA MET A 15 11.91 -3.60 2.65
C MET A 15 10.87 -4.14 1.67
N VAL A 16 10.34 -3.30 0.75
CA VAL A 16 9.38 -3.72 -0.28
C VAL A 16 9.97 -4.81 -1.18
N LYS A 17 11.26 -4.70 -1.55
CA LYS A 17 11.97 -5.74 -2.31
C LYS A 17 12.16 -7.02 -1.50
N ILE A 18 12.53 -6.91 -0.23
CA ILE A 18 12.74 -8.07 0.67
C ILE A 18 11.46 -8.90 0.82
N VAL A 19 10.30 -8.25 0.90
CA VAL A 19 9.01 -8.95 1.00
C VAL A 19 8.49 -9.49 -0.35
N GLY A 20 9.27 -9.33 -1.43
CA GLY A 20 8.96 -9.88 -2.75
C GLY A 20 7.91 -9.11 -3.54
N CYS A 21 7.61 -7.86 -3.16
CA CYS A 21 6.69 -7.01 -3.91
C CYS A 21 7.45 -6.21 -4.97
N ASN A 22 7.26 -6.53 -6.25
CA ASN A 22 7.99 -5.94 -7.37
C ASN A 22 7.13 -5.06 -8.28
N GLU A 23 5.81 -5.24 -8.29
CA GLU A 23 4.89 -4.41 -9.08
C GLU A 23 4.22 -3.36 -8.17
N CYS A 24 4.66 -2.10 -8.30
CA CYS A 24 4.14 -0.98 -7.50
C CYS A 24 3.27 -0.02 -8.32
N TYR A 25 2.17 0.42 -7.74
CA TYR A 25 1.20 1.33 -8.36
C TYR A 25 0.86 2.46 -7.40
N LEU A 26 0.87 3.70 -7.91
CA LEU A 26 0.46 4.90 -7.20
C LEU A 26 -1.03 5.15 -7.44
N TYR A 27 -1.75 5.38 -6.35
CA TYR A 27 -3.18 5.69 -6.36
C TYR A 27 -3.42 6.99 -5.61
N LYS A 28 -4.57 7.62 -5.90
CA LYS A 28 -5.02 8.82 -5.21
C LYS A 28 -6.30 8.54 -4.42
N PHE A 29 -6.32 8.91 -3.15
CA PHE A 29 -7.48 8.75 -2.28
C PHE A 29 -8.69 9.50 -2.80
N ASN A 30 -8.51 10.71 -3.33
CA ASN A 30 -9.61 11.52 -3.86
C ASN A 30 -10.28 10.96 -5.13
N LEU A 31 -9.68 9.96 -5.78
CA LEU A 31 -10.28 9.25 -6.91
C LEU A 31 -10.97 7.95 -6.50
N ILE A 32 -10.94 7.60 -5.21
CA ILE A 32 -11.47 6.35 -4.68
C ILE A 32 -12.64 6.67 -3.76
N LEU A 33 -13.84 6.29 -4.19
CA LEU A 33 -15.07 6.51 -3.42
C LEU A 33 -15.12 5.68 -2.13
N ASP A 34 -14.61 4.45 -2.17
CA ASP A 34 -14.62 3.51 -1.05
C ASP A 34 -13.31 2.71 -1.04
N TYR A 35 -12.42 3.06 -0.11
CA TYR A 35 -11.10 2.43 0.03
C TYR A 35 -11.18 0.93 0.29
N SER A 36 -12.15 0.49 1.10
CA SER A 36 -12.31 -0.91 1.47
C SER A 36 -12.69 -1.75 0.25
N LYS A 37 -13.71 -1.30 -0.51
CA LYS A 37 -14.13 -1.98 -1.75
C LYS A 37 -13.03 -1.98 -2.80
N PHE A 38 -12.37 -0.84 -2.98
CA PHE A 38 -11.25 -0.70 -3.92
C PHE A 38 -10.13 -1.69 -3.59
N LEU A 39 -9.68 -1.72 -2.33
CA LEU A 39 -8.58 -2.59 -1.93
C LEU A 39 -8.98 -4.06 -2.08
N ASN A 40 -10.18 -4.44 -1.65
CA ASN A 40 -10.71 -5.80 -1.78
C ASN A 40 -10.73 -6.31 -3.23
N PHE A 41 -10.97 -5.42 -4.20
CA PHE A 41 -10.93 -5.73 -5.62
C PHE A 41 -9.51 -5.91 -6.15
N ILE A 42 -8.62 -4.93 -5.91
CA ILE A 42 -7.25 -4.91 -6.48
C ILE A 42 -6.39 -6.05 -5.96
N ILE A 43 -6.57 -6.46 -4.71
CA ILE A 43 -5.70 -7.46 -4.07
C ILE A 43 -6.21 -8.89 -4.28
N SER A 44 -7.29 -9.07 -5.05
CA SER A 44 -7.83 -10.39 -5.35
C SER A 44 -6.79 -11.25 -6.09
N GLY A 45 -6.56 -12.46 -5.59
CA GLY A 45 -5.57 -13.40 -6.15
C GLY A 45 -4.11 -13.08 -5.81
N LYS A 46 -3.83 -12.08 -4.97
CA LYS A 46 -2.48 -11.77 -4.49
C LYS A 46 -2.13 -12.59 -3.25
N LYS A 47 -0.83 -12.88 -3.06
CA LYS A 47 -0.31 -13.61 -1.88
C LYS A 47 0.36 -12.69 -0.88
N THR A 48 1.14 -11.74 -1.38
CA THR A 48 1.86 -10.74 -0.58
C THR A 48 1.53 -9.35 -1.06
N LEU A 49 1.33 -8.44 -0.12
CA LEU A 49 0.95 -7.06 -0.34
C LEU A 49 1.82 -6.15 0.52
N ALA A 50 2.37 -5.11 -0.07
CA ALA A 50 2.95 -3.98 0.64
C ALA A 50 2.12 -2.74 0.34
N ILE A 51 1.65 -2.05 1.39
CA ILE A 51 0.94 -0.78 1.25
C ILE A 51 1.81 0.30 1.88
N ILE A 52 2.02 1.39 1.16
CA ILE A 52 2.79 2.53 1.62
C ILE A 52 1.83 3.71 1.70
N LEU A 53 1.67 4.24 2.90
CA LEU A 53 0.79 5.37 3.21
C LEU A 53 1.62 6.61 3.56
N PRO A 54 1.07 7.81 3.36
CA PRO A 54 1.69 9.05 3.80
C PRO A 54 1.68 9.13 5.34
N SER A 55 2.85 9.36 5.95
CA SER A 55 2.97 9.44 7.42
C SER A 55 2.13 10.58 8.03
N GLY A 56 2.05 11.72 7.33
CA GLY A 56 1.35 12.92 7.79
C GLY A 56 -0.17 12.78 7.87
N ARG A 57 -0.75 11.78 7.19
CA ARG A 57 -2.20 11.64 7.09
C ARG A 57 -2.81 11.19 8.41
N SER A 58 -3.91 11.85 8.81
CA SER A 58 -4.55 11.69 10.12
C SER A 58 -5.31 10.36 10.29
N ASP A 59 -5.88 9.81 9.22
CA ASP A 59 -6.65 8.56 9.21
C ASP A 59 -5.79 7.32 8.88
N ARG A 60 -4.45 7.45 8.82
CA ARG A 60 -3.54 6.36 8.39
C ARG A 60 -3.73 5.06 9.16
N GLU A 61 -3.96 5.12 10.48
CA GLU A 61 -4.18 3.93 11.31
C GLU A 61 -5.49 3.21 10.96
N VAL A 62 -6.51 3.98 10.59
CA VAL A 62 -7.79 3.44 10.11
C VAL A 62 -7.58 2.71 8.78
N LEU A 63 -6.84 3.32 7.85
CA LEU A 63 -6.51 2.71 6.56
C LEU A 63 -5.67 1.42 6.73
N ILE A 64 -4.70 1.42 7.64
CA ILE A 64 -3.90 0.23 7.98
C ILE A 64 -4.80 -0.87 8.56
N SER A 65 -5.70 -0.52 9.47
CA SER A 65 -6.64 -1.48 10.09
C SER A 65 -7.57 -2.11 9.06
N ILE A 66 -8.17 -1.29 8.18
CA ILE A 66 -9.00 -1.77 7.06
C ILE A 66 -8.18 -2.72 6.18
N SER A 67 -6.96 -2.33 5.81
CA SER A 67 -6.08 -3.14 4.97
C SER A 67 -5.75 -4.49 5.61
N LYS A 68 -5.41 -4.49 6.90
CA LYS A 68 -5.11 -5.71 7.66
C LYS A 68 -6.31 -6.65 7.72
N ASN A 69 -7.50 -6.12 7.93
CA ASN A 69 -8.73 -6.92 7.98
C ASN A 69 -9.04 -7.58 6.63
N ILE A 70 -8.90 -6.84 5.52
CA ILE A 70 -9.12 -7.37 4.17
C ILE A 70 -8.04 -8.39 3.80
N ALA A 71 -6.77 -8.11 4.11
CA ALA A 71 -5.68 -9.06 3.84
C ALA A 71 -5.87 -10.36 4.63
N ARG A 72 -6.24 -10.26 5.92
CA ARG A 72 -6.52 -11.42 6.78
C ARG A 72 -7.67 -12.27 6.25
N SER A 73 -8.77 -11.66 5.79
CA SER A 73 -9.91 -12.41 5.26
C SER A 73 -9.60 -13.17 3.96
N LYS A 74 -8.54 -12.78 3.26
CA LYS A 74 -8.06 -13.41 2.02
C LYS A 74 -6.78 -14.25 2.19
N ASN A 75 -6.30 -14.41 3.43
CA ASN A 75 -5.02 -15.08 3.71
C ASN A 75 -3.81 -14.47 2.96
N ILE A 76 -3.77 -13.13 2.90
CA ILE A 76 -2.71 -12.35 2.26
C ILE A 76 -1.75 -11.82 3.32
N SER A 77 -0.45 -11.97 3.10
CA SER A 77 0.58 -11.33 3.93
C SER A 77 0.65 -9.84 3.61
N LEU A 78 0.30 -8.98 4.57
CA LEU A 78 0.32 -7.52 4.42
C LEU A 78 1.48 -6.89 5.21
N TYR A 79 2.23 -6.05 4.53
CA TYR A 79 3.24 -5.16 5.11
C TYR A 79 2.80 -3.71 4.91
N ALA A 80 2.64 -2.96 6.00
CA ALA A 80 2.27 -1.56 5.94
C ALA A 80 3.49 -0.68 6.26
N PHE A 81 3.77 0.29 5.40
CA PHE A 81 4.86 1.24 5.54
C PHE A 81 4.30 2.67 5.54
N LEU A 82 5.00 3.56 6.22
CA LEU A 82 4.70 4.99 6.24
C LEU A 82 5.86 5.75 5.62
N SER A 83 5.57 6.65 4.68
CA SER A 83 6.56 7.50 4.00
C SER A 83 6.26 8.97 4.21
N ASP A 84 7.28 9.75 4.53
CA ASP A 84 7.22 11.21 4.63
C ASP A 84 7.34 11.87 3.24
N LEU A 85 7.88 11.13 2.26
CA LEU A 85 8.00 11.58 0.86
C LEU A 85 6.70 11.43 0.06
N LEU A 86 5.72 10.69 0.59
CA LEU A 86 4.45 10.45 -0.08
C LEU A 86 3.44 11.54 0.26
N ARG A 87 2.79 12.10 -0.75
CA ARG A 87 1.73 13.11 -0.55
C ARG A 87 0.51 12.52 0.16
N GLU A 88 -0.14 13.32 1.00
CA GLU A 88 -1.32 12.90 1.80
C GLU A 88 -2.53 12.46 0.97
N ASP A 89 -2.64 12.93 -0.28
CA ASP A 89 -3.70 12.55 -1.22
C ASP A 89 -3.41 11.25 -1.97
N SER A 90 -2.25 10.63 -1.73
CA SER A 90 -1.74 9.51 -2.51
C SER A 90 -1.35 8.33 -1.62
N PHE A 91 -1.35 7.12 -2.19
CA PHE A 91 -0.82 5.92 -1.55
C PHE A 91 -0.27 4.96 -2.60
N ILE A 92 0.60 4.05 -2.18
CA ILE A 92 1.21 3.06 -3.07
C ILE A 92 0.78 1.67 -2.62
N ILE A 93 0.45 0.82 -3.58
CA ILE A 93 0.31 -0.61 -3.38
C ILE A 93 1.36 -1.32 -4.22
N CYS A 94 2.11 -2.21 -3.59
CA CYS A 94 3.03 -3.13 -4.25
C CYS A 94 2.62 -4.58 -3.98
N TYR A 95 2.67 -5.43 -4.99
CA TYR A 95 2.44 -6.88 -4.84
C TYR A 95 3.34 -7.67 -5.78
N SER A 96 3.48 -8.97 -5.51
CA SER A 96 4.02 -9.89 -6.50
C SER A 96 2.97 -10.17 -7.58
N ARG A 97 3.42 -10.46 -8.80
CA ARG A 97 2.52 -10.97 -9.83
C ARG A 97 1.94 -12.33 -9.44
#